data_AF-A0A9W4SYU0-F1
#
_entry.id   AF-A0A9W4SYU0-F1
#
_cell.length_a   1.000
_cell.length_b   1.000
_cell.length_c   1.000
_cell.angle_alpha   90.00
_cell.angle_beta   90.00
_cell.angle_gamma   90.00
#
_symmetry.space_group_name_H-M   'P 1'
#
loop_
_entity.id
_entity.type
_entity.pdbx_description
1 polymer ?
#
loop_
_entity_poly.entity_id
_entity_poly.type
_entity_poly.pdbx_seq_one_letter_code
_entity_poly.pdbx_strand_id
1 'polypeptide(L)' 'MWELISGIFPFNNETHNFQLRLNICKGKCPKDIENTPQCYIRLMK' A
#
# COMPACT_ATOMS: atom_id res chain seq x y z
N MET A 1 -5.00 -7.82 1.39
CA MET A 1 -5.84 -7.14 2.39
C MET A 1 -6.14 -5.69 2.02
N TRP A 2 -5.15 -4.90 1.61
CA TRP A 2 -5.34 -3.49 1.24
C TRP A 2 -6.39 -3.26 0.14
N GLU A 3 -6.37 -4.07 -0.93
CA GLU A 3 -7.39 -4.02 -2.00
C GLU A 3 -8.80 -4.31 -1.48
N LEU A 4 -8.95 -5.22 -0.52
CA LEU A 4 -10.24 -5.57 0.07
C LEU A 4 -10.79 -4.45 0.96
N ILE A 5 -9.92 -3.71 1.65
CA ILE A 5 -10.31 -2.62 2.55
C ILE A 5 -10.59 -1.34 1.75
N SER A 6 -9.78 -1.07 0.72
CA SER A 6 -9.85 0.18 -0.04
C SER A 6 -10.79 0.11 -1.26
N GLY A 7 -11.01 -1.10 -1.81
CA GLY A 7 -11.67 -1.28 -3.11
C GLY A 7 -10.88 -0.73 -4.31
N ILE A 8 -9.61 -0.35 -4.10
CA ILE A 8 -8.73 0.26 -5.11
C ILE A 8 -7.49 -0.62 -5.26
N PHE A 9 -6.82 -0.52 -6.41
CA PHE A 9 -5.51 -1.16 -6.62
C PHE A 9 -4.38 -0.41 -5.90
N PRO A 10 -3.45 -1.12 -5.25
CA PRO A 10 -2.31 -0.51 -4.58
C PRO A 10 -1.47 0.24 -5.61
N PHE A 11 -1.01 1.43 -5.25
CA PHE A 11 -0.22 2.28 -6.15
C PHE A 11 -0.91 2.62 -7.49
N ASN A 12 -2.24 2.56 -7.56
CA ASN A 12 -3.05 3.00 -8.73
C ASN A 12 -2.54 4.32 -9.33
N ASN A 13 -2.23 5.29 -8.48
CA ASN A 13 -1.82 6.63 -8.90
C ASN A 13 -0.33 6.76 -9.21
N GLU A 14 0.45 5.67 -9.19
CA GLU A 14 1.88 5.68 -9.48
C GLU A 14 2.22 4.90 -10.74
N THR A 15 3.27 5.35 -11.43
CA THR A 15 3.80 4.63 -12.59
C THR A 15 4.47 3.34 -12.13
N HIS A 16 4.09 2.21 -12.73
CA HIS A 16 4.60 0.87 -12.42
C HIS A 16 6.00 0.61 -13.01
N ASN A 17 6.94 1.50 -12.70
CA ASN A 17 8.31 1.47 -13.19
C ASN A 17 9.27 0.75 -12.21
N PHE A 18 10.54 0.64 -12.60
CA PHE A 18 11.57 0.01 -11.78
C PHE A 18 11.78 0.71 -10.43
N GLN A 19 11.66 2.04 -10.41
CA GLN A 19 11.78 2.84 -9.18
C GLN A 19 10.74 2.44 -8.15
N LEU A 20 9.48 2.23 -8.58
CA LEU A 20 8.40 1.79 -7.69
C LEU A 20 8.72 0.41 -7.09
N ARG A 21 9.18 -0.52 -7.91
CA ARG A 21 9.55 -1.88 -7.44
C ARG A 21 10.64 -1.83 -6.37
N LEU A 22 11.70 -1.05 -6.60
CA LEU A 22 12.77 -0.85 -5.61
C LEU A 22 12.24 -0.24 -4.31
N ASN A 23 11.33 0.73 -4.40
CA ASN A 23 10.74 1.35 -3.23
C ASN A 23 9.90 0.35 -2.44
N ILE A 24 9.11 -0.51 -3.10
CA ILE A 24 8.35 -1.57 -2.44
C ILE A 24 9.29 -2.53 -1.70
N CYS A 25 10.39 -2.96 -2.33
CA CYS A 25 11.40 -3.79 -1.67
C CYS A 25 12.06 -3.10 -0.46
N LYS A 26 12.13 -1.76 -0.47
CA LYS A 26 12.60 -0.94 0.66
C LYS A 26 11.53 -0.68 1.73
N GLY A 27 10.32 -1.24 1.59
CA GLY A 27 9.24 -1.10 2.56
C GLY A 27 8.25 0.03 2.26
N LYS A 28 8.21 0.55 1.02
CA LYS A 28 7.16 1.48 0.61
C LYS A 28 5.81 0.73 0.60
N CYS A 29 4.88 1.16 1.45
CA CYS A 29 3.48 0.71 1.43
C CYS A 29 2.62 1.60 0.54
N PRO A 30 1.46 1.09 0.05
CA PRO A 30 0.43 1.92 -0.56
C PRO A 30 0.00 3.00 0.43
N LYS A 31 -0.46 4.17 -0.06
CA LYS A 31 -0.87 5.29 0.81
C LYS A 31 -1.72 4.79 1.98
N ASP A 32 -1.31 5.18 3.19
CA ASP A 32 -2.10 4.97 4.39
C ASP A 32 -3.42 5.74 4.22
N ILE A 33 -4.51 5.01 4.10
CA ILE A 33 -5.84 5.60 4.12
C ILE A 33 -6.02 6.03 5.56
N GLU A 34 -6.29 7.32 5.80
CA GLU A 34 -6.42 7.93 7.13
C GLU A 34 -7.44 7.20 8.04
N ASN A 35 -8.31 6.39 7.44
CA ASN A 35 -9.32 5.57 8.10
C ASN A 35 -8.97 4.08 8.25
N THR A 36 -7.73 3.66 7.94
CA THR A 36 -7.33 2.24 8.08
C THR A 36 -7.22 1.89 9.56
N PRO A 37 -7.99 0.91 10.07
CA PRO A 37 -7.90 0.54 11.48
C PRO A 37 -6.49 0.08 11.86
N GLN A 38 -6.02 0.48 13.04
CA GLN A 38 -4.67 0.17 13.53
C GLN A 38 -4.36 -1.34 13.56
N CYS A 39 -5.39 -2.18 13.76
CA CYS A 39 -5.24 -3.64 13.74
C CYS A 39 -4.80 -4.16 12.36
N TYR A 40 -5.28 -3.55 11.27
CA TYR A 40 -4.86 -3.91 9.91
C TYR A 40 -3.45 -3.40 9.60
N ILE A 41 -3.07 -2.22 10.08
CA ILE A 41 -1.70 -1.71 9.97
C ILE A 41 -0.72 -2.68 10.67
N ARG A 42 -1.10 -3.18 11.85
CA ARG A 42 -0.30 -4.16 12.59
C ARG A 42 -0.25 -5.54 11.93
N LEU A 43 -1.29 -5.94 11.20
CA LEU A 43 -1.32 -7.20 10.44
C LEU A 43 -0.51 -7.14 9.14
N MET A 44 -0.37 -5.94 8.55
CA MET A 44 0.42 -5.73 7.33
C MET A 44 1.90 -5.44 7.62
N LYS A 45 2.28 -5.20 8.88
CA LYS A 45 3.66 -5.14 9.38
C LYS A 45 4.22 -6.53 9.63
#